data_AF-A0A7X7YHT5-F1
#
_entry.id   AF-A0A7X7YHT5-F1
#
_cell.length_a   1.000
_cell.length_b   1.000
_cell.length_c   1.000
_cell.angle_alpha   90.00
_cell.angle_beta   90.00
_cell.angle_gamma   90.00
#
_symmetry.space_group_name_H-M   'P 1'
#
loop_
_entity.id
_entity.type
_entity.pdbx_description
1 polymer ?
#
loop_
_entity_poly.entity_id
_entity_poly.type
_entity_poly.pdbx_seq_one_letter_code
_entity_poly.pdbx_strand_id
1 'polypeptide(L)' 'MAWMPGPWELMVILVVAILLFGRRLPEIARGMGKSITEFKKGLNEAKNEIDKDQDIKDIKKEIQSTVDTTNKTLNQD' A
#
# COMPACT_ATOMS: atom_id res chain seq x y z
N MET A 1 2.07 19.93 24.79
CA MET A 1 0.75 19.42 24.38
C MET A 1 0.91 17.95 24.02
N ALA A 2 1.04 17.07 25.02
CA ALA A 2 1.28 15.64 24.80
C ALA A 2 -0.01 14.88 25.14
N TRP A 3 -0.90 14.76 24.15
CA TRP A 3 -2.10 13.92 24.21
C TRP A 3 -1.84 12.52 23.63
N MET A 4 -0.58 12.16 23.33
CA MET A 4 -0.31 10.83 22.81
C MET A 4 -0.19 9.85 23.98
N PRO A 5 -1.17 8.96 24.21
CA PRO A 5 -1.01 7.92 25.21
C PRO A 5 0.21 7.06 24.81
N GLY A 6 1.05 6.78 25.80
CA GLY A 6 2.21 5.91 25.66
C GLY A 6 1.80 4.46 25.37
N PRO A 7 2.76 3.62 24.96
CA PRO A 7 2.50 2.21 24.66
C PRO A 7 1.82 1.45 25.81
N TRP A 8 2.13 1.82 27.06
CA TRP A 8 1.53 1.22 28.24
C TRP A 8 0.05 1.58 28.41
N GLU A 9 -0.30 2.85 28.19
CA GLU A 9 -1.69 3.33 28.29
C GLU A 9 -2.54 2.74 27.15
N LEU A 10 -1.99 2.63 25.95
CA LEU A 10 -2.63 1.92 24.83
C LEU A 10 -2.91 0.45 25.14
N MET A 11 -1.99 -0.25 25.82
CA MET A 11 -2.23 -1.63 26.26
C MET A 11 -3.38 -1.74 27.25
N VAL A 12 -3.49 -0.83 28.22
CA VAL A 12 -4.61 -0.81 29.17
C VAL A 12 -5.92 -0.55 28.44
N ILE A 13 -5.96 0.41 27.51
CA ILE A 13 -7.15 0.71 26.70
C ILE A 13 -7.55 -0.52 25.87
N LEU A 14 -6.57 -1.23 25.28
CA LEU A 14 -6.82 -2.44 24.50
C LEU A 14 -7.46 -3.54 25.36
N VAL A 15 -6.96 -3.76 26.58
CA VAL A 15 -7.53 -4.73 27.52
C VAL A 15 -8.97 -4.35 27.87
N VAL A 16 -9.23 -3.08 28.20
CA VAL A 16 -10.59 -2.59 28.49
C VAL A 16 -11.52 -2.77 27.28
N ALA A 17 -11.06 -2.43 26.07
CA ALA A 17 -11.83 -2.62 24.86
C ALA A 17 -12.16 -4.10 24.61
N ILE A 18 -11.24 -5.02 24.88
CA ILE A 18 -11.49 -6.47 24.80
C ILE A 18 -12.51 -6.90 25.86
N LEU A 19 -12.51 -6.34 27.06
CA LEU A 19 -13.53 -6.66 28.06
C LEU A 19 -14.93 -6.17 27.66
N LEU A 20 -15.02 -4.99 27.04
CA LEU A 20 -16.30 -4.41 26.60
C LEU A 20 -16.87 -5.09 25.35
N PHE A 21 -16.03 -5.32 24.34
CA PHE A 21 -16.44 -5.88 23.06
C PHE A 21 -16.29 -7.41 22.97
N GLY A 22 -15.52 -8.00 23.89
CA GLY A 22 -15.29 -9.43 23.99
C GLY A 22 -14.72 -10.01 22.69
N ARG A 23 -15.40 -11.04 22.19
CA ARG A 23 -15.02 -11.77 20.97
C ARG A 23 -15.27 -10.98 19.67
N ARG A 24 -16.03 -9.89 19.71
CA ARG A 24 -16.42 -9.14 18.51
C ARG A 24 -15.25 -8.36 17.89
N LEU A 25 -14.37 -7.79 18.73
CA LEU A 25 -13.20 -7.03 18.29
C LEU A 25 -12.24 -7.89 17.41
N PRO A 26 -11.77 -9.07 17.87
CA PRO A 26 -10.92 -9.92 17.06
C PRO A 26 -11.66 -10.57 15.88
N GLU A 27 -12.97 -10.80 15.99
CA GLU A 27 -13.79 -11.34 14.90
C GLU A 27 -13.90 -10.37 13.73
N ILE A 28 -14.17 -9.09 14.00
CA ILE A 28 -14.19 -8.02 12.99
C ILE A 28 -12.79 -7.79 12.42
N ALA A 29 -11.76 -7.76 13.27
CA ALA A 29 -10.38 -7.60 12.80
C ALA A 29 -9.94 -8.74 11.86
N ARG A 30 -10.34 -9.98 12.15
CA ARG A 30 -10.10 -11.13 11.27
C ARG A 30 -10.85 -11.01 9.95
N GLY A 31 -12.12 -10.60 9.97
CA GLY A 31 -12.91 -10.38 8.76
C GLY A 31 -12.32 -9.27 7.88
N MET A 32 -12.09 -8.10 8.46
CA MET A 32 -11.52 -6.93 7.79
C MET A 32 -10.09 -7.20 7.29
N GLY A 33 -9.28 -7.91 8.07
CA GLY A 33 -7.91 -8.28 7.68
C GLY A 33 -7.86 -9.19 6.47
N LYS A 34 -8.81 -10.13 6.35
CA LYS A 34 -8.96 -10.95 5.14
C LYS A 34 -9.36 -10.11 3.94
N SER A 35 -10.35 -9.23 4.07
CA SER A 35 -10.76 -8.32 2.98
C SER A 35 -9.62 -7.43 2.49
N ILE A 36 -8.83 -6.85 3.40
CA ILE A 36 -7.68 -6.02 3.04
C ILE A 36 -6.58 -6.85 2.34
N THR A 37 -6.37 -8.09 2.78
CA THR A 37 -5.38 -8.99 2.19
C THR A 37 -5.77 -9.40 0.77
N GLU A 38 -7.03 -9.80 0.56
CA GLU A 38 -7.57 -10.14 -0.76
C GLU A 38 -7.59 -8.92 -1.70
N PHE A 39 -7.96 -7.75 -1.17
CA PHE A 39 -7.90 -6.49 -1.91
C PHE A 39 -6.46 -6.17 -2.37
N LYS A 40 -5.47 -6.26 -1.47
CA LYS A 40 -4.06 -6.05 -1.81
C LYS A 40 -3.57 -7.08 -2.84
N LYS A 41 -4.03 -8.33 -2.75
CA LYS A 41 -3.69 -9.38 -3.71
C LYS A 41 -4.25 -9.06 -5.11
N GLY A 42 -5.52 -8.67 -5.21
CA GLY A 42 -6.14 -8.25 -6.46
C GLY A 42 -5.46 -7.02 -7.08
N LEU A 43 -5.09 -6.03 -6.26
CA LEU A 43 -4.32 -4.87 -6.74
C LEU A 43 -2.94 -5.26 -7.29
N ASN A 44 -2.23 -6.18 -6.62
CA ASN A 44 -0.95 -6.67 -7.08
C ASN A 44 -1.07 -7.51 -8.36
N GLU A 45 -2.14 -8.29 -8.49
CA GLU A 45 -2.42 -9.10 -9.68
C GLU A 45 -2.73 -8.19 -10.88
N ALA A 46 -3.62 -7.21 -10.72
CA ALA A 46 -3.89 -6.20 -11.74
C ALA A 46 -2.62 -5.41 -12.13
N LYS A 47 -1.80 -5.03 -11.15
CA LYS A 47 -0.50 -4.37 -11.42
C LYS A 47 0.44 -5.29 -12.20
N ASN A 48 0.46 -6.58 -11.90
CA ASN A 48 1.32 -7.54 -12.58
C ASN A 48 0.81 -7.89 -13.98
N GLU A 49 -0.50 -7.85 -14.24
CA GLU A 49 -1.08 -7.97 -15.58
C GLU A 49 -0.68 -6.76 -16.45
N ILE A 50 -0.85 -5.54 -15.93
CA ILE A 50 -0.41 -4.31 -16.62
C ILE A 50 1.10 -4.32 -16.90
N ASP A 51 1.89 -4.88 -15.98
CA ASP A 51 3.35 -5.01 -16.13
C ASP A 51 3.76 -6.24 -16.98
N LYS A 52 2.85 -7.18 -17.24
CA LYS A 52 3.06 -8.33 -18.12
C LYS A 52 2.64 -8.07 -19.56
N ASP A 53 1.73 -7.12 -19.79
CA ASP A 53 1.51 -6.54 -21.11
C ASP A 53 2.82 -5.92 -21.59
N GLN A 54 3.55 -6.68 -22.40
CA GLN A 54 4.85 -6.33 -22.98
C GLN A 54 4.77 -4.98 -23.71
N ASP A 55 3.61 -4.68 -24.28
CA ASP A 55 3.33 -3.43 -25.00
C ASP A 55 3.59 -2.18 -24.13
N ILE A 56 3.21 -2.19 -22.84
CA ILE A 56 3.46 -1.05 -21.93
C ILE A 56 4.95 -0.95 -21.58
N LYS A 57 5.65 -2.08 -21.44
CA LYS A 57 7.09 -2.11 -21.14
C LYS A 57 7.93 -1.63 -22.31
N ASP A 58 7.55 -2.02 -23.53
CA ASP A 58 8.22 -1.58 -24.75
C ASP A 58 7.95 -0.10 -25.03
N ILE A 59 6.71 0.38 -24.86
CA ILE A 59 6.38 1.81 -24.93
C ILE A 59 7.15 2.61 -23.87
N LYS A 60 7.23 2.13 -22.63
CA LYS A 60 7.96 2.83 -21.55
C LYS A 60 9.47 2.87 -21.81
N LYS A 61 10.03 1.83 -22.43
CA LYS A 61 11.44 1.75 -22.81
C LYS A 61 11.76 2.68 -23.99
N GLU A 62 10.84 2.80 -24.95
CA GLU A 62 10.94 3.71 -26.08
C GLU A 62 10.83 5.18 -25.62
N ILE A 63 9.85 5.51 -24.77
CA ILE A 63 9.69 6.86 -24.19
C ILE A 63 10.92 7.26 -23.35
N GLN A 64 11.50 6.34 -22.57
CA GLN A 64 12.70 6.65 -21.77
C GLN A 64 13.91 6.96 -22.68
N SER A 65 14.08 6.23 -23.79
CA SER A 65 15.17 6.48 -24.74
C SER A 65 15.04 7.83 -25.45
N THR A 66 13.81 8.28 -25.73
CA THR A 66 13.54 9.61 -26.30
C THR A 66 13.75 10.71 -25.26
N VAL A 67 13.28 10.52 -24.02
CA VAL A 67 13.42 11.50 -22.93
C VAL A 67 14.89 11.71 -22.56
N ASP A 68 15.70 10.66 -22.51
CA ASP A 68 17.13 10.78 -22.20
C ASP A 68 17.90 11.48 -23.35
N THR A 69 17.49 11.25 -24.59
CA THR A 69 18.05 11.95 -25.77
C THR A 69 17.65 13.43 -25.77
N THR A 70 16.39 13.75 -25.46
CA THR A 70 15.91 15.13 -25.37
C THR A 70 16.58 15.89 -24.22
N ASN A 71 16.73 15.30 -23.03
CA ASN A 71 17.36 15.96 -21.88
C ASN A 71 18.86 16.20 -22.09
N LYS A 72 19.53 15.31 -22.83
CA LYS A 72 20.93 15.50 -23.24
C LYS A 72 21.12 16.60 -24.28
N THR A 73 20.13 16.83 -25.14
CA THR A 73 20.17 17.87 -26.18
C THR A 73 19.79 19.26 -25.65
N LEU A 74 19.02 19.33 -24.55
CA LEU A 74 18.56 20.58 -23.94
C LEU A 74 19.53 21.17 -22.89
N ASN A 75 20.48 20.39 -22.37
CA ASN A 75 21.49 20.87 -21.41
C ASN A 75 22.86 21.12 -22.05
N GLN A 76 22.95 21.20 -23.38
CA GLN A 76 24.21 21.30 -24.11
C GLN A 76 24.47 22.63 -24.82
N ASP A 77 23.75 23.70 -24.45
CA ASP A 77 24.09 25.10 -24.75
C ASP A 77 24.38 25.90 -23.46
#